data_AF-W9XF31-F1
#
_entry.id   AF-W9XF31-F1
#
_cell.length_a   1.000
_cell.length_b   1.000
_cell.length_c   1.000
_cell.angle_alpha   90.00
_cell.angle_beta   90.00
_cell.angle_gamma   90.00
#
_symmetry.space_group_name_H-M   'P 1'
#
loop_
_entity.id
_entity.type
_entity.pdbx_description
1 polymer ?
#
loop_
_entity_poly.entity_id
_entity_poly.type
_entity_poly.pdbx_seq_one_letter_code
_entity_poly.pdbx_strand_id
1 'polypeptide(L)'
;MEDLNDLYATAKDEFEIAAEETEKKTVYAADDREAAVDALKMLQEAFQKALKETSPEVSKEIQGRVGPRIRELENAVKAMEEMAMAD
;
A
#
# COMPACT_ATOMS: atom_id res chain seq x y z
N MET A 1 -10.39 -13.77 -7.10
CA MET A 1 -9.21 -13.46 -6.27
C MET A 1 -8.61 -12.27 -6.97
N GLU A 2 -8.61 -11.09 -6.34
CA GLU A 2 -7.95 -9.91 -6.93
C GLU A 2 -6.45 -10.21 -7.09
N ASP A 3 -5.84 -9.76 -8.19
CA ASP A 3 -4.42 -9.96 -8.44
C ASP A 3 -3.62 -9.04 -7.50
N LEU A 4 -2.62 -9.59 -6.82
CA LEU A 4 -1.72 -8.81 -5.96
C LEU A 4 -1.00 -7.70 -6.73
N ASN A 5 -0.77 -7.89 -8.03
CA ASN A 5 -0.19 -6.84 -8.87
C ASN A 5 -1.16 -5.69 -9.11
N ASP A 6 -2.45 -5.99 -9.32
CA ASP A 6 -3.48 -4.97 -9.52
C ASP A 6 -3.70 -4.18 -8.24
N LEU A 7 -3.82 -4.87 -7.09
CA LEU A 7 -3.92 -4.22 -5.79
C LEU A 7 -2.68 -3.39 -5.45
N TYR A 8 -1.49 -3.85 -5.85
CA TYR A 8 -0.27 -3.07 -5.68
C TYR A 8 -0.27 -1.83 -6.56
N ALA A 9 -0.72 -1.93 -7.81
CA ALA A 9 -0.83 -0.79 -8.72
C ALA A 9 -1.80 0.26 -8.17
N THR A 10 -2.98 -0.16 -7.69
CA THR A 10 -3.96 0.72 -7.05
C THR A 10 -3.38 1.37 -5.79
N ALA A 11 -2.83 0.60 -4.85
CA ALA A 11 -2.28 1.16 -3.61
C ALA A 11 -1.11 2.14 -3.88
N LYS A 12 -0.35 1.91 -4.95
CA LYS A 12 0.71 2.81 -5.36
C LYS A 12 0.17 4.12 -5.97
N ASP A 13 -0.85 4.04 -6.84
CA ASP A 13 -1.48 5.21 -7.46
C ASP A 13 -2.12 6.12 -6.41
N GLU A 14 -2.90 5.53 -5.49
CA GLU A 14 -3.51 6.26 -4.38
C GLU A 14 -2.45 6.91 -3.48
N PHE A 15 -1.33 6.22 -3.21
CA PHE A 15 -0.21 6.80 -2.49
C PHE A 15 0.43 7.99 -3.23
N GLU A 16 0.63 7.89 -4.55
CA GLU A 16 1.22 8.97 -5.34
C GLU A 16 0.33 10.23 -5.32
N ILE A 17 -0.99 10.05 -5.43
CA ILE A 17 -1.98 11.13 -5.31
C ILE A 17 -1.92 11.73 -3.90
N ALA A 18 -2.02 10.90 -2.86
CA ALA A 18 -2.02 11.34 -1.47
C ALA A 18 -0.74 12.09 -1.08
N ALA A 19 0.42 11.64 -1.58
CA ALA A 19 1.70 12.29 -1.34
C ALA A 19 1.76 13.67 -2.01
N GLU A 20 1.32 13.78 -3.26
CA GLU A 20 1.27 15.05 -4.00
C GLU A 20 0.32 16.06 -3.34
N GLU A 21 -0.88 15.62 -2.97
CA GLU A 21 -1.89 16.48 -2.35
C GLU A 21 -1.48 16.91 -0.93
N THR A 22 -0.81 16.03 -0.18
CA THR A 22 -0.21 16.35 1.12
C THR A 22 0.92 17.36 1.00
N GLU A 23 1.84 17.21 0.04
CA GLU A 23 2.91 18.18 -0.22
C GLU A 23 2.35 19.56 -0.58
N LYS A 24 1.28 19.59 -1.37
CA LYS A 24 0.59 20.83 -1.77
C LYS A 24 -0.33 21.41 -0.70
N LYS A 25 -0.53 20.72 0.43
CA LYS A 25 -1.43 21.10 1.53
C LYS A 25 -2.85 21.41 1.04
N THR A 26 -3.37 20.59 0.14
CA THR A 26 -4.72 20.81 -0.41
C THR A 26 -5.78 20.39 0.60
N VAL A 27 -7.02 20.78 0.32
CA VAL A 27 -8.18 20.37 1.14
C VAL A 27 -8.51 18.88 1.00
N TYR A 28 -8.03 18.22 -0.06
CA TYR A 28 -8.28 16.81 -0.36
C TYR A 28 -7.25 15.89 0.30
N ALA A 29 -6.09 16.43 0.67
CA ALA A 29 -4.97 15.68 1.21
C ALA A 29 -5.34 14.70 2.34
N ALA A 30 -6.29 15.05 3.22
CA ALA A 30 -6.70 14.15 4.30
C ALA A 30 -7.44 12.90 3.78
N ASP A 31 -8.38 13.11 2.86
CA ASP A 31 -9.18 12.02 2.27
C ASP A 31 -8.30 11.15 1.37
N ASP A 32 -7.37 11.75 0.61
CA ASP A 32 -6.45 11.00 -0.26
C ASP A 32 -5.50 10.13 0.57
N ARG A 33 -5.01 10.62 1.72
CA ARG A 33 -4.22 9.80 2.65
C ARG A 33 -5.02 8.62 3.20
N GLU A 34 -6.28 8.82 3.54
CA GLU A 34 -7.16 7.72 3.98
C GLU A 34 -7.32 6.67 2.87
N ALA A 35 -7.54 7.11 1.62
CA ALA A 35 -7.63 6.21 0.46
C ALA A 35 -6.34 5.40 0.25
N ALA A 36 -5.16 6.02 0.36
CA ALA A 36 -3.87 5.34 0.26
C ALA A 36 -3.68 4.29 1.38
N VAL A 37 -4.09 4.62 2.62
CA VAL A 37 -4.01 3.70 3.76
C VAL A 37 -4.95 2.51 3.56
N ASP A 38 -6.17 2.74 3.11
CA ASP A 38 -7.15 1.69 2.86
C ASP A 38 -6.72 0.77 1.71
N ALA A 39 -6.21 1.32 0.61
CA ALA A 39 -5.70 0.54 -0.51
C ALA A 39 -4.48 -0.32 -0.11
N LEU A 40 -3.55 0.23 0.68
CA LEU A 40 -2.43 -0.53 1.24
C LEU A 40 -2.93 -1.67 2.14
N LYS A 41 -3.94 -1.42 2.97
CA LYS A 41 -4.53 -2.44 3.84
C LYS A 41 -5.16 -3.57 3.04
N MET A 42 -5.92 -3.27 1.98
CA MET A 42 -6.49 -4.28 1.09
C MET A 42 -5.42 -5.16 0.44
N LEU A 43 -4.33 -4.53 -0.03
CA LEU A 43 -3.17 -5.23 -0.57
C LEU A 43 -2.51 -6.15 0.47
N GLN A 44 -2.33 -5.68 1.70
CA GLN A 44 -1.76 -6.47 2.79
C GLN A 44 -2.65 -7.67 3.14
N GLU A 45 -3.96 -7.49 3.22
CA GLU A 45 -4.93 -8.55 3.49
C GLU A 45 -4.93 -9.61 2.38
N ALA A 46 -4.95 -9.18 1.12
CA ALA A 46 -4.86 -10.08 -0.03
C ALA A 46 -3.53 -10.85 -0.05
N PHE A 47 -2.41 -10.19 0.27
CA PHE A 47 -1.11 -10.83 0.37
C PHE A 47 -1.07 -11.90 1.48
N GLN A 48 -1.58 -11.58 2.67
CA GLN A 48 -1.68 -12.55 3.77
C GLN A 48 -2.58 -13.73 3.43
N LYS A 49 -3.69 -13.47 2.72
CA LYS A 49 -4.58 -14.52 2.23
C LYS A 49 -3.86 -15.43 1.23
N ALA A 50 -3.14 -14.86 0.26
CA ALA A 50 -2.37 -15.61 -0.71
C ALA A 50 -1.33 -16.52 -0.03
N LEU A 51 -0.59 -16.01 0.96
CA LEU A 51 0.39 -16.82 1.69
C LEU A 51 -0.22 -18.00 2.45
N LYS A 52 -1.47 -17.87 2.92
CA LYS A 52 -2.19 -18.91 3.68
C LYS A 52 -2.90 -19.94 2.80
N GLU A 53 -3.37 -19.53 1.63
CA GLU A 53 -4.22 -20.34 0.75
C GLU A 53 -3.45 -21.10 -0.34
N THR A 54 -2.16 -20.77 -0.56
CA THR A 54 -1.31 -21.48 -1.52
C THR A 54 -0.38 -22.52 -0.89
N SER A 55 0.25 -23.37 -1.71
CA SER A 55 1.25 -24.34 -1.22
C SER A 55 2.48 -23.63 -0.64
N PRO A 56 3.24 -24.26 0.27
CA PRO A 56 4.43 -23.66 0.87
C PRO A 56 5.45 -23.13 -0.14
N GLU A 57 5.63 -23.83 -1.27
CA GLU A 57 6.54 -23.43 -2.34
C GLU A 57 6.07 -22.13 -3.02
N VAL A 58 4.78 -22.07 -3.35
CA VAL A 58 4.16 -20.89 -3.97
C VAL A 58 4.14 -19.71 -3.00
N SER A 59 3.80 -19.95 -1.73
CA SER A 59 3.83 -18.90 -0.68
C SER A 59 5.23 -18.31 -0.53
N LYS A 60 6.29 -19.12 -0.62
CA LYS A 60 7.68 -18.65 -0.57
C LYS A 60 8.04 -17.78 -1.78
N GLU A 61 7.59 -18.15 -2.98
CA GLU A 61 7.78 -17.32 -4.18
C GLU A 61 7.03 -15.99 -4.10
N ILE A 62 5.77 -16.02 -3.67
CA ILE A 62 4.94 -14.81 -3.45
C ILE A 62 5.61 -13.90 -2.43
N GLN A 63 6.02 -14.45 -1.28
CA GLN A 63 6.70 -13.70 -0.23
C GLN A 63 7.99 -13.04 -0.72
N GLY A 64 8.81 -13.76 -1.50
CA GLY A 64 10.07 -13.25 -2.03
C GLY A 64 9.90 -12.16 -3.08
N ARG A 65 8.83 -12.21 -3.90
CA ARG A 65 8.59 -11.25 -4.98
C ARG A 65 7.83 -10.02 -4.52
N VAL A 66 6.76 -10.20 -3.75
CA VAL A 66 5.79 -9.14 -3.42
C VAL A 66 6.08 -8.53 -2.05
N GLY A 67 6.58 -9.32 -1.11
CA GLY A 67 6.82 -8.89 0.27
C GLY A 67 7.76 -7.68 0.43
N PRO A 68 8.86 -7.54 -0.34
CA PRO A 68 9.68 -6.33 -0.32
C PRO A 68 8.92 -5.09 -0.80
N ARG A 69 8.15 -5.20 -1.88
CA ARG A 69 7.40 -4.08 -2.48
C ARG A 69 6.32 -3.55 -1.55
N ILE A 70 5.59 -4.43 -0.86
CA ILE A 70 4.58 -4.04 0.13
C ILE A 70 5.25 -3.31 1.30
N ARG A 71 6.41 -3.77 1.78
CA ARG A 71 7.14 -3.10 2.88
C ARG A 71 7.66 -1.72 2.47
N GLU A 72 8.13 -1.57 1.25
CA GLU A 72 8.54 -0.27 0.71
C GLU A 72 7.37 0.71 0.68
N LEU A 73 6.21 0.27 0.17
CA LEU A 73 5.00 1.10 0.13
C LEU A 73 4.48 1.43 1.54
N GLU A 74 4.49 0.47 2.47
CA GLU A 74 4.11 0.68 3.87
C GLU A 74 4.97 1.75 4.54
N ASN A 75 6.29 1.71 4.34
CA ASN A 75 7.18 2.73 4.90
C ASN A 75 6.95 4.10 4.25
N ALA A 76 6.64 4.14 2.95
CA ALA A 76 6.35 5.38 2.25
C ALA A 76 5.04 6.03 2.74
N VAL A 77 3.98 5.24 2.92
CA VAL A 77 2.71 5.69 3.50
C VAL A 77 2.91 6.22 4.92
N LYS A 78 3.64 5.49 5.78
CA LYS A 78 3.97 5.97 7.13
C LYS A 78 4.71 7.30 7.13
N ALA A 79 5.73 7.45 6.28
CA ALA A 79 6.49 8.69 6.18
C ALA A 79 5.60 9.86 5.73
N MET A 80 4.67 9.63 4.80
CA MET A 80 3.67 10.63 4.40
C MET A 80 2.73 11.02 5.55
N GLU A 81 2.23 10.07 6.33
CA GLU A 81 1.42 10.36 7.51
C GLU A 81 2.19 11.16 8.57
N GLU A 82 3.45 10.80 8.83
CA GLU A 82 4.32 11.54 9.74
C GLU A 82 4.56 12.98 9.28
N MET A 83 4.79 13.20 7.98
CA MET A 83 4.91 14.54 7.40
C MET A 83 3.64 15.35 7.59
N ALA A 84 2.46 14.75 7.36
CA ALA A 84 1.18 15.43 7.53
C ALA A 84 0.87 15.83 8.98
N MET A 85 1.43 15.12 9.97
CA MET A 85 1.28 15.43 11.39
C MET A 85 2.30 16.45 11.92
N ALA A 86 3.41 16.64 11.21
CA ALA A 86 4.51 17.51 11.61
C ALA A 86 4.34 18.97 11.14
N ASP A 87 3.31 19.24 10.35
CA ASP A 87 3.00 20.53 9.70
C ASP A 87 1.84 21.26 10.40
#